data_AF-A0A8C4JMY2-F1
#
_entry.id   AF-A0A8C4JMY2-F1
#
_cell.length_a   1.000
_cell.length_b   1.000
_cell.length_c   1.000
_cell.angle_alpha   90.00
_cell.angle_beta   90.00
_cell.angle_gamma   90.00
#
_symmetry.space_group_name_H-M   'P 1'
#
loop_
_entity.id
_entity.type
_entity.pdbx_description
1 polymer ?
#
loop_
_entity_poly.entity_id
_entity_poly.type
_entity_poly.pdbx_seq_one_letter_code
_entity_poly.pdbx_strand_id
1 'polypeptide(L)'
;MRCAGCCGDEGLECVPVDVYNVTMEIMRIKPHQSQHIAHMSFLQHSKCDCRKSKRGKGKGQKRKRKKGRHCEPCSERRKHLFVQDPQTCKCSCKFTDSRCKSRQLELNERTCRCEKPRR
;
A
#
# COMPACT_ATOMS: atom_id res chain seq x y z
N MET A 1 -20.76 -20.19 -3.36
CA MET A 1 -19.96 -20.55 -4.55
C MET A 1 -19.08 -19.41 -5.00
N ARG A 2 -17.83 -19.70 -5.40
CA ARG A 2 -16.87 -18.72 -5.95
C ARG A 2 -16.41 -19.20 -7.33
N CYS A 3 -16.07 -18.26 -8.20
CA CYS A 3 -15.48 -18.56 -9.50
C CYS A 3 -14.08 -19.13 -9.25
N ALA A 4 -13.80 -20.29 -9.83
CA ALA A 4 -12.54 -20.98 -9.76
C ALA A 4 -12.28 -21.68 -11.10
N GLY A 5 -11.01 -21.98 -11.39
CA GLY A 5 -10.60 -22.62 -12.64
C GLY A 5 -9.79 -21.69 -13.56
N CYS A 6 -9.20 -22.31 -14.58
CA CYS A 6 -8.39 -21.62 -15.60
C CYS A 6 -9.24 -21.31 -16.83
N CYS A 7 -8.88 -20.25 -17.53
CA CYS A 7 -9.41 -19.94 -18.85
C CYS A 7 -8.56 -20.64 -19.93
N GLY A 8 -9.11 -20.79 -21.14
CA GLY A 8 -8.38 -21.39 -22.28
C GLY A 8 -7.20 -20.56 -22.81
N ASP A 9 -7.04 -19.33 -22.32
CA ASP A 9 -5.95 -18.41 -22.67
C ASP A 9 -5.30 -17.90 -21.37
N GLU A 10 -3.97 -17.93 -21.30
CA GLU A 10 -3.18 -17.53 -20.13
C GLU A 10 -3.29 -16.03 -19.80
N GLY A 11 -3.67 -15.20 -20.76
CA GLY A 11 -3.96 -13.77 -20.61
C GLY A 11 -5.34 -13.48 -20.03
N LEU A 12 -6.19 -14.49 -19.86
CA LEU A 12 -7.54 -14.37 -19.33
C LEU A 12 -7.60 -14.86 -17.87
N GLU A 13 -8.54 -14.30 -17.12
CA GLU A 13 -8.81 -14.68 -15.74
C GLU A 13 -10.31 -14.87 -15.54
N CYS A 14 -10.68 -15.96 -14.84
CA CYS A 14 -12.06 -16.28 -14.50
C CYS A 14 -12.54 -15.34 -13.39
N VAL A 15 -13.51 -14.48 -13.70
CA VAL A 15 -14.05 -13.47 -12.79
C VAL A 15 -15.57 -13.56 -12.69
N PRO A 16 -16.17 -13.26 -11.52
CA PRO A 16 -17.63 -13.20 -11.40
C PRO A 16 -18.21 -12.07 -12.24
N VAL A 17 -19.31 -12.38 -12.93
CA VAL A 17 -20.10 -11.41 -13.69
C VAL A 17 -21.38 -11.07 -12.96
N ASP A 18 -22.05 -12.10 -12.45
CA ASP A 18 -23.26 -11.95 -11.64
C ASP A 18 -23.02 -12.51 -10.24
N VAL A 19 -23.57 -11.83 -9.24
CA VAL A 19 -23.49 -12.20 -7.82
C VAL A 19 -24.83 -11.97 -7.13
N TYR A 20 -25.10 -12.76 -6.09
CA TYR A 20 -26.28 -12.59 -5.25
C TYR A 20 -25.96 -12.92 -3.80
N ASN A 21 -26.79 -12.44 -2.87
CA ASN A 21 -26.62 -12.71 -1.45
C ASN A 21 -27.36 -14.00 -1.07
N VAL A 22 -26.70 -14.85 -0.30
CA VAL A 22 -27.28 -16.05 0.31
C VAL A 22 -27.21 -15.90 1.82
N THR A 23 -28.36 -15.97 2.46
CA THR A 23 -28.47 -16.01 3.93
C THR A 23 -28.41 -17.45 4.40
N MET A 24 -27.51 -17.74 5.32
CA MET A 24 -27.36 -19.05 5.94
C MET A 24 -27.54 -18.97 7.45
N GLU A 25 -28.10 -20.02 8.02
CA GLU A 25 -28.12 -20.26 9.47
C GLU A 25 -26.77 -20.82 9.92
N ILE A 26 -26.05 -20.07 10.76
CA ILE A 26 -24.75 -20.46 11.29
C ILE A 26 -24.82 -20.54 12.80
N MET A 27 -24.48 -21.70 13.35
CA MET A 27 -24.32 -21.88 14.79
C MET A 27 -23.02 -21.22 15.26
N ARG A 28 -23.13 -20.20 16.10
CA ARG A 28 -21.99 -19.53 16.74
C ARG A 28 -21.78 -20.12 18.13
N ILE A 29 -20.63 -20.77 18.31
CA ILE A 29 -20.24 -21.40 19.57
C ILE A 29 -19.24 -20.48 20.27
N LYS A 30 -19.62 -19.94 21.42
CA LYS A 30 -18.68 -19.29 22.35
C LYS A 30 -18.36 -20.25 23.48
N PRO A 31 -17.11 -20.74 23.59
CA PRO A 31 -16.70 -21.60 24.70
C PRO A 31 -17.02 -20.92 26.04
N HIS A 32 -17.59 -21.68 26.97
CA HIS A 32 -17.95 -21.23 28.33
C HIS A 32 -19.01 -20.11 28.45
N GLN A 33 -19.71 -19.72 27.37
CA GLN A 33 -20.75 -18.68 27.44
C GLN A 33 -22.09 -19.18 26.92
N SER A 34 -22.25 -19.28 25.61
CA SER A 34 -23.50 -19.69 24.99
C SER A 34 -23.31 -20.05 23.53
N GLN A 35 -24.25 -20.83 23.01
CA GLN A 35 -24.37 -21.17 21.61
C GLN A 35 -25.67 -20.56 21.08
N HIS A 36 -25.64 -19.92 19.92
CA HIS A 36 -26.84 -19.39 19.28
C HIS A 36 -26.74 -19.52 17.76
N ILE A 37 -27.90 -19.65 17.10
CA ILE A 37 -27.99 -19.63 15.64
C ILE A 37 -28.05 -18.17 15.20
N ALA A 38 -27.19 -17.81 14.26
CA ALA A 38 -27.14 -16.49 13.65
C ALA A 38 -27.38 -16.60 12.15
N HIS A 39 -28.26 -15.75 11.61
CA HIS A 39 -28.39 -15.58 10.17
C HIS A 39 -27.26 -14.71 9.64
N MET A 40 -26.48 -15.25 8.71
CA MET A 40 -25.37 -14.53 8.08
C MET A 40 -25.55 -14.53 6.57
N SER A 41 -25.39 -13.36 5.95
CA SER A 41 -25.46 -13.20 4.49
C SER A 41 -24.07 -13.23 3.87
N PHE A 42 -23.94 -13.99 2.78
CA PHE A 42 -22.71 -14.15 2.02
C PHE A 42 -22.95 -13.82 0.56
N LEU A 43 -21.96 -13.19 -0.07
CA LEU A 43 -21.98 -12.91 -1.49
C LEU A 43 -21.53 -14.17 -2.27
N GLN A 44 -22.44 -14.72 -3.07
CA GLN A 44 -22.24 -15.89 -3.91
C GLN A 44 -22.12 -15.46 -5.38
N HIS A 45 -21.18 -16.08 -6.10
CA HIS A 45 -21.06 -15.89 -7.54
C HIS A 45 -22.07 -16.80 -8.24
N SER A 46 -22.97 -16.24 -9.07
CA SER A 46 -23.94 -17.00 -9.87
C SER A 46 -23.45 -17.26 -11.30
N LYS A 47 -22.65 -16.35 -11.88
CA LYS A 47 -22.05 -16.53 -13.21
C LYS A 47 -20.61 -16.04 -13.24
N CYS A 48 -19.79 -16.71 -14.05
CA CYS A 48 -18.37 -16.43 -14.20
C CYS A 48 -18.01 -16.37 -15.68
N ASP A 49 -17.14 -15.43 -16.07
CA ASP A 49 -16.62 -15.32 -17.43
C ASP A 49 -15.09 -15.15 -17.42
N CYS A 50 -14.46 -15.56 -18.52
CA CYS A 50 -13.05 -15.28 -18.80
C CYS A 50 -12.89 -13.87 -19.36
N ARG A 51 -12.25 -12.99 -18.59
CA ARG A 51 -11.97 -11.62 -19.01
C ARG A 51 -10.46 -11.37 -19.03
N LYS A 52 -10.01 -10.45 -19.89
CA LYS A 52 -8.60 -10.04 -19.96
C LYS A 52 -8.13 -9.67 -18.56
N SER A 53 -7.14 -10.41 -18.06
CA SER A 53 -6.63 -10.17 -16.73
C SER A 53 -6.00 -8.78 -16.70
N LYS A 54 -6.44 -7.92 -15.79
CA LYS A 54 -5.77 -6.65 -15.51
C LYS A 54 -4.50 -6.87 -14.69
N ARG A 55 -3.78 -7.98 -14.88
CA ARG A 55 -2.49 -8.36 -14.29
C ARG A 55 -1.34 -7.37 -14.60
N GLY A 56 -1.65 -6.09 -14.82
CA GLY A 56 -0.76 -4.95 -14.62
C GLY A 56 -0.90 -4.25 -13.25
N LYS A 57 -1.80 -4.69 -12.35
CA LYS A 57 -1.93 -4.08 -11.00
C LYS A 57 -2.09 -5.13 -9.89
N GLY A 58 -1.13 -6.05 -9.83
CA GLY A 58 -0.93 -6.88 -8.64
C GLY A 58 -0.61 -6.02 -7.41
N LYS A 59 -1.36 -6.27 -6.34
CA LYS A 59 -0.97 -6.28 -4.92
C LYS A 59 0.25 -5.41 -4.55
N GLY A 60 0.02 -4.36 -3.75
CA GLY A 60 1.07 -3.79 -2.90
C GLY A 60 2.04 -2.80 -3.54
N GLN A 61 1.76 -2.23 -4.71
CA GLN A 61 2.48 -1.01 -5.13
C GLN A 61 1.94 0.18 -4.33
N LYS A 62 2.52 0.39 -3.15
CA LYS A 62 2.61 1.68 -2.45
C LYS A 62 2.62 2.77 -3.52
N ARG A 63 1.50 3.52 -3.66
CA ARG A 63 1.24 4.50 -4.71
C ARG A 63 2.58 5.13 -5.14
N LYS A 64 3.18 4.66 -6.24
CA LYS A 64 4.27 5.38 -6.89
C LYS A 64 3.58 6.61 -7.45
N ARG A 65 3.53 7.65 -6.61
CA ARG A 65 3.15 9.01 -6.94
C ARG A 65 3.80 9.28 -8.30
N LYS A 66 2.97 9.60 -9.31
CA LYS A 66 3.39 9.81 -10.69
C LYS A 66 4.74 10.54 -10.67
N LYS A 67 5.81 9.90 -11.17
CA LYS A 67 7.12 10.54 -11.37
C LYS A 67 6.90 11.61 -12.44
N GLY A 68 6.45 12.79 -12.01
CA GLY A 68 6.53 14.00 -12.80
C GLY A 68 8.00 14.39 -12.85
N ARG A 69 8.53 14.48 -14.07
CA ARG A 69 9.85 15.03 -14.49
C ARG A 69 11.07 14.43 -13.77
N HIS A 70 12.03 13.97 -14.56
CA HIS A 70 13.19 13.20 -14.09
C HIS A 70 14.21 14.13 -13.39
N CYS A 71 13.94 14.53 -12.15
CA CYS A 71 14.98 15.10 -11.29
C CYS A 71 15.90 13.98 -10.79
N GLU A 72 17.21 14.24 -10.77
CA GLU A 72 18.15 13.32 -10.14
C GLU A 72 17.95 13.25 -8.62
N PRO A 73 18.14 12.09 -7.98
CA PRO A 73 18.00 11.96 -6.53
C PRO A 73 19.05 12.80 -5.79
N CYS A 74 18.63 13.59 -4.80
CA CYS A 74 19.51 14.41 -3.95
C CYS A 74 20.65 13.65 -3.24
N SER A 75 20.47 12.36 -3.01
CA SER A 75 21.49 11.48 -2.40
C SER A 75 21.16 10.04 -2.78
N GLU A 76 22.15 9.21 -3.09
CA GLU A 76 21.89 7.79 -3.37
C GLU A 76 21.54 7.00 -2.11
N ARG A 77 22.31 7.22 -1.03
CA ARG A 77 22.20 6.44 0.21
C ARG A 77 21.15 6.99 1.18
N ARG A 78 20.91 8.32 1.18
CA ARG A 78 20.16 9.00 2.25
C ARG A 78 18.93 9.76 1.77
N LYS A 79 18.25 9.26 0.73
CA LYS A 79 17.06 9.87 0.09
C LYS A 79 15.98 10.32 1.09
N HIS A 80 15.79 9.60 2.19
CA HIS A 80 14.73 9.86 3.17
C HIS A 80 14.97 11.11 4.05
N LEU A 81 16.20 11.64 4.07
CA LEU A 81 16.57 12.83 4.84
C LEU A 81 16.44 14.13 4.03
N PHE A 82 16.24 14.02 2.72
CA PHE A 82 16.12 15.16 1.81
C PHE A 82 14.69 15.29 1.30
N VAL A 83 14.28 16.53 1.05
CA VAL A 83 13.06 16.90 0.32
C VAL A 83 13.50 17.56 -0.97
N GLN A 84 12.89 17.18 -2.09
CA GLN A 84 13.21 17.73 -3.40
C GLN A 84 12.01 18.50 -3.94
N ASP A 85 12.26 19.71 -4.38
CA ASP A 85 11.27 20.52 -5.07
C ASP A 85 10.98 19.93 -6.47
N PRO A 86 9.73 19.62 -6.82
CA PRO A 86 9.38 18.93 -8.06
C PRO A 86 9.44 19.83 -9.31
N GLN A 87 9.52 21.14 -9.16
CA GLN A 87 9.60 22.09 -10.28
C GLN A 87 11.04 22.55 -10.53
N THR A 88 11.84 22.72 -9.48
CA THR A 88 13.23 23.23 -9.56
C THR A 88 14.30 22.16 -9.33
N CYS A 89 13.91 20.94 -8.93
CA CYS A 89 14.80 19.86 -8.53
C CYS A 89 15.73 20.19 -7.34
N LYS A 90 15.53 21.34 -6.67
CA LYS A 90 16.36 21.78 -5.53
C LYS A 90 16.18 20.85 -4.33
N CYS A 91 17.29 20.47 -3.72
CA CYS A 91 17.34 19.60 -2.56
C CYS A 91 17.47 20.42 -1.28
N SER A 92 16.68 20.08 -0.26
CA SER A 92 16.77 20.64 1.08
C SER A 92 16.65 19.56 2.14
N CYS A 93 17.15 19.83 3.35
CA CYS A 93 17.00 18.89 4.46
C CYS A 93 15.56 18.83 4.95
N LYS A 94 15.09 17.61 5.23
CA LYS A 94 13.76 17.38 5.81
C LYS A 94 13.64 17.97 7.22
N PHE A 95 14.75 18.04 7.95
CA PHE A 95 14.83 18.58 9.30
C PHE A 95 15.55 19.92 9.28
N THR A 96 15.09 20.82 10.15
CA THR A 96 15.68 22.14 10.35
C THR A 96 16.77 22.10 11.42
N ASP A 97 17.67 23.07 11.40
CA ASP A 97 18.72 23.24 12.40
C ASP A 97 18.16 23.35 13.83
N SER A 98 17.03 24.07 13.98
CA SER A 98 16.31 24.18 15.27
C SER A 98 15.93 22.83 15.88
N ARG A 99 15.62 21.82 15.05
CA ARG A 99 15.28 20.47 15.50
C ARG A 99 16.51 19.66 15.95
N CYS A 100 17.68 19.95 15.39
CA CYS A 100 18.93 19.35 15.87
C CYS A 100 19.38 20.04 17.16
N LYS A 101 19.26 21.37 17.24
CA LYS A 101 19.60 22.17 18.43
C LYS A 101 18.80 21.79 19.67
N SER A 102 17.52 21.46 19.54
CA SER A 102 16.72 20.94 20.68
C SER A 102 17.26 19.64 21.26
N ARG A 103 18.13 18.93 20.52
CA ARG A 103 18.82 17.71 20.94
C ARG A 103 20.30 17.94 21.23
N GLN A 104 20.76 19.19 21.33
CA GLN A 104 22.17 19.58 21.50
C GLN A 104 23.09 19.05 20.39
N LEU A 105 22.56 18.98 19.17
CA LEU A 105 23.28 18.55 17.97
C LEU A 105 23.23 19.67 16.90
N GLU A 106 24.13 19.61 15.94
CA GLU A 106 24.17 20.51 14.79
C GLU A 106 23.73 19.80 13.53
N LEU A 107 22.93 20.47 12.70
CA LEU A 107 22.51 19.91 11.42
C LEU A 107 23.67 20.03 10.42
N ASN A 108 24.16 18.89 9.96
CA ASN A 108 25.07 18.84 8.82
C ASN A 108 24.24 18.99 7.53
N GLU A 109 24.29 20.16 6.90
CA GLU A 109 23.50 20.49 5.69
C GLU A 109 23.83 19.60 4.49
N ARG A 110 25.04 19.02 4.43
CA ARG A 110 25.43 18.11 3.34
C ARG A 110 24.86 16.71 3.51
N THR A 111 24.65 16.27 4.75
CA THR A 111 24.18 14.91 5.05
C THR A 111 22.75 14.85 5.59
N CYS A 112 22.20 16.01 5.96
CA CYS A 112 20.95 16.21 6.67
C CYS A 112 20.83 15.40 7.96
N ARG A 113 21.96 15.16 8.64
CA ARG A 113 22.03 14.48 9.94
C ARG A 113 22.28 15.50 11.05
N CYS A 114 21.64 15.29 12.19
CA CYS A 114 22.05 15.94 13.42
C CYS A 114 23.30 15.23 13.94
N GLU A 115 24.44 15.89 13.88
CA GLU A 115 25.75 15.38 14.31
C GLU A 115 26.20 16.12 15.57
N LYS A 116 27.09 15.51 16.37
CA LYS A 116 27.67 16.22 17.51
C LYS A 116 28.53 17.37 16.99
N PRO A 117 28.50 18.55 17.63
CA PRO A 117 29.41 19.64 17.28
C PRO A 117 30.84 19.11 17.29
N ARG A 118 31.56 19.28 16.18
CA ARG A 118 32.99 18.97 16.14
C ARG A 118 33.71 20.11 16.86
N ARG A 119 33.84 19.95 18.17
CA ARG A 119 34.69 20.80 19.01
C ARG A 119 36.13 20.32 18.91
#